data_AF-A0A939NMW2-F1
#
_entry.id   AF-A0A939NMW2-F1
#
_cell.length_a   1.000
_cell.length_b   1.000
_cell.length_c   1.000
_cell.angle_alpha   90.00
_cell.angle_beta   90.00
_cell.angle_gamma   90.00
#
_symmetry.space_group_name_H-M   'P 1'
#
loop_
_entity.id
_entity.type
_entity.pdbx_description
1 polymer ?
#
loop_
_entity_poly.entity_id
_entity_poly.type
_entity_poly.pdbx_seq_one_letter_code
_entity_poly.pdbx_strand_id
1 'polypeptide(L)'
;MLRRYKSGRYLRESFCRRDGDAGNFKTCQKCAEARDWLLNETDWPDDIDGDGHSYFFTMLRDHLREQGREGDRKYAFRAYRFVVLMDKRRMAYANAYNAEAVKIRDSLAQGVSA
;
A
#
# COMPACT_ATOMS: atom_id res chain seq x y z
N MET A 1 12.75 4.88 41.10
CA MET A 1 13.07 5.94 40.12
C MET A 1 12.83 5.38 38.71
N LEU A 2 11.60 5.52 38.19
CA LEU A 2 11.17 4.89 36.93
C LEU A 2 11.65 5.72 35.72
N ARG A 3 12.52 5.15 34.89
CA ARG A 3 12.89 5.70 33.58
C ARG A 3 11.72 5.49 32.62
N ARG A 4 11.02 6.58 32.31
CA ARG A 4 9.98 6.68 31.27
C ARG A 4 10.54 6.27 29.91
N TYR A 5 10.04 5.15 29.37
CA TYR A 5 10.18 4.78 27.96
C TYR A 5 9.48 5.84 27.10
N LYS A 6 10.23 6.54 26.23
CA LYS A 6 9.69 7.43 25.20
C LYS A 6 9.27 6.62 23.97
N SER A 7 8.18 5.86 24.05
CA SER A 7 7.65 5.04 22.94
C SER A 7 6.51 5.76 22.19
N GLY A 8 6.77 6.92 21.57
CA GLY A 8 5.66 7.67 20.94
C GLY A 8 5.99 8.62 19.81
N ARG A 9 7.25 8.66 19.31
CA ARG A 9 7.66 9.67 18.31
C ARG A 9 8.17 9.14 16.97
N TYR A 10 8.38 7.84 16.81
CA TYR A 10 8.90 7.27 15.54
C TYR A 10 7.85 6.64 14.62
N LEU A 11 6.55 6.71 14.98
CA LEU A 11 5.46 6.20 14.14
C LEU A 11 4.64 7.33 13.49
N ARG A 12 5.29 8.41 13.05
CA ARG A 12 4.61 9.56 12.43
C ARG A 12 5.17 10.05 11.10
N GLU A 13 6.09 9.31 10.47
CA GLU A 13 6.77 9.78 9.25
C GLU A 13 6.56 8.88 8.03
N SER A 14 5.41 8.21 7.92
CA SER A 14 5.07 7.45 6.70
C SER A 14 3.59 7.47 6.32
N PHE A 15 2.76 8.23 7.03
CA PHE A 15 1.31 8.08 6.92
C PHE A 15 0.70 9.15 6.02
N CYS A 16 0.76 8.85 4.73
CA CYS A 16 -0.16 9.29 3.67
C CYS A 16 -0.42 10.81 3.55
N ARG A 17 0.16 11.41 2.50
CA ARG A 17 -0.19 12.75 2.01
C ARG A 17 -1.68 12.77 1.60
N ARG A 18 -2.40 13.83 1.96
CA ARG A 18 -3.80 14.10 1.54
C ARG A 18 -3.76 15.12 0.43
N ASP A 19 -4.59 14.96 -0.61
CA ASP A 19 -5.16 16.07 -1.40
C ASP A 19 -6.45 15.60 -2.09
N GLY A 20 -7.56 16.31 -1.90
CA GLY A 20 -8.87 15.83 -2.31
C GLY A 20 -9.22 15.97 -3.79
N ASP A 21 -9.50 14.82 -4.41
CA ASP A 21 -10.22 14.50 -5.66
C ASP A 21 -10.22 12.94 -5.72
N ALA A 22 -10.16 12.22 -6.84
CA ALA A 22 -9.61 10.85 -6.83
C ALA A 22 -8.21 10.77 -6.14
N GLY A 23 -7.54 11.93 -5.94
CA GLY A 23 -6.40 12.13 -5.04
C GLY A 23 -6.67 12.02 -3.52
N ASN A 24 -7.93 11.99 -3.05
CA ASN A 24 -8.27 11.92 -1.62
C ASN A 24 -8.05 10.51 -1.05
N PHE A 25 -7.87 9.52 -1.93
CA PHE A 25 -7.35 8.23 -1.53
C PHE A 25 -5.89 8.37 -1.14
N LYS A 26 -5.66 8.27 0.18
CA LYS A 26 -4.35 8.12 0.81
C LYS A 26 -3.61 6.92 0.23
N THR A 27 -2.94 7.11 -0.91
CA THR A 27 -1.99 6.15 -1.45
C THR A 27 -0.67 6.37 -0.73
N CYS A 28 -0.11 5.30 -0.16
CA CYS A 28 1.23 5.41 0.42
C CYS A 28 2.22 5.80 -0.69
N GLN A 29 3.27 6.52 -0.35
CA GLN A 29 4.30 6.96 -1.32
C GLN A 29 4.80 5.79 -2.19
N LYS A 30 4.91 4.59 -1.61
CA LYS A 30 5.32 3.38 -2.34
C LYS A 30 4.32 2.87 -3.38
N CYS A 31 3.04 3.16 -3.23
CA CYS A 31 2.05 2.88 -4.27
C CYS A 31 2.07 3.95 -5.36
N ALA A 32 2.34 5.21 -5.02
CA ALA A 32 2.55 6.27 -6.01
C ALA A 32 3.78 5.99 -6.87
N GLU A 33 4.92 5.63 -6.25
CA GLU A 33 6.14 5.21 -6.97
C GLU A 33 5.87 4.03 -7.92
N ALA A 34 5.07 3.06 -7.50
CA ALA A 34 4.72 1.89 -8.33
C ALA A 34 3.82 2.26 -9.52
N ARG A 35 2.86 3.17 -9.31
CA ARG A 35 2.02 3.74 -10.38
C ARG A 35 2.88 4.51 -11.38
N ASP A 36 3.71 5.42 -10.88
CA ASP A 36 4.50 6.30 -11.73
C ASP A 36 5.50 5.48 -12.57
N TRP A 37 6.07 4.43 -11.98
CA TRP A 37 6.85 3.44 -12.72
C TRP A 37 6.02 2.76 -13.83
N LEU A 38 4.85 2.22 -13.50
CA LEU A 38 4.00 1.51 -14.45
C LEU A 38 3.55 2.40 -15.61
N LEU A 39 3.23 3.67 -15.34
CA LEU A 39 2.67 4.56 -16.37
C LEU A 39 3.73 5.29 -17.21
N ASN A 40 4.97 5.42 -16.73
CA ASN A 40 5.98 6.24 -17.41
C ASN A 40 7.25 5.47 -17.80
N GLU A 41 7.51 4.31 -17.18
CA GLU A 41 8.74 3.54 -17.41
C GLU A 41 8.49 2.17 -18.06
N THR A 42 7.24 1.80 -18.36
CA THR A 42 6.91 0.52 -19.01
C THR A 42 6.08 0.71 -20.28
N ASP A 43 5.87 -0.40 -20.97
CA ASP A 43 4.97 -0.54 -22.12
C ASP A 43 3.49 -0.63 -21.72
N TRP A 44 3.15 -0.50 -20.43
CA TRP A 44 1.77 -0.65 -19.95
C TRP A 44 0.77 0.31 -20.58
N PRO A 45 1.06 1.60 -20.79
CA PRO A 45 0.06 2.50 -21.40
C PRO A 45 -0.26 2.13 -22.84
N ASP A 46 0.73 1.55 -23.52
CA ASP A 46 0.72 1.26 -24.95
C ASP A 46 0.65 -0.27 -25.10
N ASP A 47 -0.53 -0.85 -24.85
CA ASP A 47 -0.76 -2.30 -25.04
C ASP A 47 -0.25 -2.73 -26.43
N ILE A 48 0.26 -3.96 -26.51
CA ILE A 48 0.87 -4.58 -27.70
C ILE A 48 -0.12 -4.61 -28.87
N ASP A 49 -1.43 -4.57 -28.61
CA ASP A 49 -2.51 -4.56 -29.61
C ASP A 49 -3.05 -3.17 -29.99
N GLY A 50 -2.59 -2.10 -29.32
CA GLY A 50 -2.87 -0.71 -29.70
C GLY A 50 -4.14 -0.08 -29.11
N ASP A 51 -4.90 -0.79 -28.27
CA ASP A 51 -6.09 -0.21 -27.59
C ASP A 51 -5.73 0.53 -26.29
N GLY A 52 -4.53 0.29 -25.74
CA GLY A 52 -3.97 1.02 -24.61
C GLY A 52 -4.66 0.73 -23.27
N HIS A 53 -3.89 0.49 -22.22
CA HIS A 53 -4.49 0.18 -20.91
C HIS A 53 -4.98 1.46 -20.20
N SER A 54 -6.27 1.47 -19.83
CA SER A 54 -6.83 2.51 -18.97
C SER A 54 -6.45 2.31 -17.50
N TYR A 55 -5.83 3.32 -16.89
CA TYR A 55 -5.43 3.23 -15.47
C TYR A 55 -6.56 3.55 -14.49
N PHE A 56 -6.84 2.58 -13.61
CA PHE A 56 -7.68 2.73 -12.42
C PHE A 56 -6.89 2.54 -11.11
N PHE A 57 -7.03 3.48 -10.17
CA PHE A 57 -6.25 3.48 -8.92
C PHE A 57 -6.51 2.26 -8.03
N THR A 58 -7.76 1.77 -7.98
CA THR A 58 -8.16 0.59 -7.21
C THR A 58 -7.53 -0.69 -7.74
N MET A 59 -7.15 -0.68 -9.01
CA MET A 59 -6.68 -1.83 -9.78
C MET A 59 -5.16 -1.85 -9.95
N LEU A 60 -4.41 -0.91 -9.36
CA LEU A 60 -2.93 -0.86 -9.49
C LEU A 60 -2.24 -2.21 -9.23
N ARG A 61 -2.73 -2.98 -8.27
CA ARG A 61 -2.18 -4.31 -7.97
C ARG A 61 -2.39 -5.30 -9.11
N ASP A 62 -3.56 -5.25 -9.75
CA ASP A 62 -3.90 -6.15 -10.84
C ASP A 62 -3.20 -5.72 -12.13
N HIS A 63 -3.11 -4.41 -12.43
CA HIS A 63 -2.28 -3.93 -13.55
C HIS A 63 -0.81 -4.35 -13.41
N LEU A 64 -0.24 -4.29 -12.20
CA LEU A 64 1.14 -4.77 -11.98
C LEU A 64 1.27 -6.29 -12.16
N ARG A 65 0.22 -7.07 -11.92
CA ARG A 65 0.22 -8.52 -12.17
C ARG A 65 0.11 -8.82 -13.66
N GLU A 66 -0.69 -8.03 -14.36
CA GLU A 66 -0.90 -8.08 -15.80
C GLU A 66 0.40 -7.70 -16.54
N GLN A 67 1.01 -6.56 -16.22
CA GLN A 67 2.36 -6.20 -16.69
C GLN A 67 3.39 -7.29 -16.41
N GLY A 68 3.30 -7.94 -15.25
CA GLY A 68 4.19 -9.05 -14.88
C GLY A 68 4.01 -10.32 -15.71
N ARG A 69 2.78 -10.55 -16.21
CA ARG A 69 2.37 -11.76 -16.92
C ARG A 69 2.45 -11.60 -18.43
N GLU A 70 2.05 -10.44 -18.95
CA GLU A 70 1.73 -10.20 -20.36
C GLU A 70 2.61 -9.12 -21.02
N GLY A 71 3.12 -8.16 -20.26
CA GLY A 71 4.01 -7.13 -20.81
C GLY A 71 5.44 -7.62 -21.07
N ASP A 72 6.32 -6.71 -21.52
CA ASP A 72 7.71 -7.05 -21.81
C ASP A 72 8.40 -7.71 -20.61
N ARG A 73 9.02 -8.87 -20.86
CA ARG A 73 9.72 -9.71 -19.87
C ARG A 73 10.77 -8.94 -19.07
N LYS A 74 11.35 -7.86 -19.61
CA LYS A 74 12.31 -7.02 -18.88
C LYS A 74 11.68 -6.30 -17.67
N TYR A 75 10.38 -6.05 -17.69
CA TYR A 75 9.64 -5.39 -16.60
C TYR A 75 9.05 -6.38 -15.59
N ALA A 76 8.92 -7.66 -15.95
CA ALA A 76 8.17 -8.65 -15.18
C ALA A 76 8.62 -8.77 -13.72
N PHE A 77 9.93 -8.86 -13.48
CA PHE A 77 10.47 -8.99 -12.12
C PHE A 77 10.17 -7.76 -11.26
N ARG A 78 10.30 -6.55 -11.82
CA ARG A 78 10.04 -5.30 -11.10
C ARG A 78 8.54 -5.16 -10.80
N ALA A 79 7.67 -5.56 -11.73
CA ALA A 79 6.22 -5.58 -11.53
C ALA A 79 5.83 -6.49 -10.35
N TYR A 80 6.28 -7.75 -10.35
CA TYR A 80 6.02 -8.67 -9.24
C TYR A 80 6.64 -8.23 -7.92
N ARG A 81 7.82 -7.59 -7.94
CA ARG A 81 8.41 -7.00 -6.73
C ARG A 81 7.49 -5.93 -6.13
N PHE A 82 6.88 -5.07 -6.93
CA PHE A 82 5.90 -4.11 -6.43
C PHE A 82 4.69 -4.80 -5.80
N VAL A 83 4.14 -5.83 -6.44
CA VAL A 83 3.01 -6.61 -5.91
C VAL A 83 3.33 -7.20 -4.53
N VAL A 84 4.47 -7.88 -4.39
CA VAL A 84 4.90 -8.48 -3.12
C VAL A 84 5.06 -7.41 -2.03
N LEU A 85 5.68 -6.28 -2.36
CA LEU A 85 5.87 -5.19 -1.40
C LEU A 85 4.54 -4.53 -0.99
N MET A 86 3.57 -4.43 -1.91
CA MET A 86 2.22 -3.97 -1.58
C MET A 86 1.52 -4.94 -0.62
N ASP A 87 1.60 -6.24 -0.87
CA ASP A 87 0.98 -7.28 -0.03
C ASP A 87 1.58 -7.28 1.38
N LYS A 88 2.90 -7.16 1.51
CA LYS A 88 3.58 -7.01 2.81
C LYS A 88 3.08 -5.80 3.59
N ARG A 89 2.90 -4.64 2.93
CA ARG A 89 2.38 -3.43 3.58
C ARG A 89 0.92 -3.56 4.00
N ARG A 90 0.08 -4.17 3.15
CA ARG A 90 -1.34 -4.44 3.48
C ARG A 90 -1.46 -5.36 4.69
N MET A 91 -0.66 -6.43 4.73
CA MET A 91 -0.62 -7.36 5.85
C MET A 91 -0.12 -6.68 7.13
N ALA A 92 0.94 -5.86 7.05
CA ALA A 92 1.43 -5.10 8.20
C ALA A 92 0.37 -4.16 8.78
N TYR A 93 -0.39 -3.47 7.91
CA TYR A 93 -1.50 -2.61 8.33
C TYR A 93 -2.62 -3.41 9.00
N ALA A 94 -3.05 -4.53 8.41
CA ALA A 94 -4.07 -5.39 8.99
C ALA A 94 -3.66 -5.93 10.37
N ASN A 95 -2.41 -6.36 10.52
CA ASN A 95 -1.87 -6.83 11.79
C ASN A 95 -1.84 -5.72 12.85
N ALA A 96 -1.44 -4.50 12.47
CA ALA A 96 -1.42 -3.36 13.38
C ALA A 96 -2.83 -2.95 13.82
N TYR A 97 -3.79 -2.93 12.89
CA TYR A 97 -5.19 -2.64 13.17
C TYR A 97 -5.78 -3.68 14.13
N ASN A 98 -5.56 -4.97 13.86
CA ASN A 98 -6.03 -6.05 14.71
C ASN A 98 -5.42 -5.96 16.12
N ALA A 99 -4.12 -5.69 16.22
CA ALA A 99 -3.46 -5.51 17.51
C ALA A 99 -4.06 -4.35 18.33
N GLU A 100 -4.43 -3.24 17.68
CA GLU A 100 -5.09 -2.12 18.36
C GLU A 100 -6.53 -2.43 18.76
N ALA A 101 -7.30 -3.10 17.89
CA ALA A 101 -8.65 -3.54 18.19
C ALA A 101 -8.68 -4.51 19.39
N VAL A 102 -7.70 -5.42 19.49
CA VAL A 102 -7.53 -6.33 20.63
C VAL A 102 -7.30 -5.54 21.92
N LYS A 103 -6.41 -4.54 21.93
CA LYS A 103 -6.17 -3.70 23.12
C LYS A 103 -7.42 -2.98 23.58
N ILE A 104 -8.19 -2.42 22.65
CA ILE A 104 -9.44 -1.71 22.97
C ILE A 104 -10.44 -2.68 23.62
N ARG A 105 -10.62 -3.87 23.02
CA ARG A 105 -11.50 -4.91 23.56
C ARG A 105 -11.08 -5.35 24.97
N ASP A 106 -9.80 -5.62 25.16
CA ASP A 106 -9.27 -6.10 26.44
C ASP A 106 -9.40 -5.03 27.53
N SER A 107 -9.21 -3.75 27.17
CA SER A 107 -9.42 -2.61 28.08
C SER A 107 -10.89 -2.45 28.49
N LEU A 108 -11.83 -2.66 27.56
CA LEU A 108 -13.27 -2.66 27.85
C LEU A 108 -13.67 -3.82 28.76
N ALA A 109 -13.12 -5.02 28.54
CA ALA A 109 -13.39 -6.18 29.39
C ALA A 109 -12.91 -5.98 30.84
N GLN A 110 -11.77 -5.31 31.03
CA GLN A 110 -11.25 -4.97 32.36
C GLN A 110 -12.09 -3.89 33.06
N GLY A 111 -12.65 -2.93 32.32
CA GLY A 111 -13.54 -1.90 32.87
C GLY A 111 -14.95 -2.38 33.23
N VAL A 112 -15.39 -3.54 32.73
CA VAL A 112 -16.68 -4.16 33.05
C VAL A 112 -16.58 -5.06 34.30
N SER A 113 -15.37 -5.33 34.79
CA SER A 113 -15.12 -6.21 35.96
C SER A 113 -14.95 -5.43 37.29
N ALA A 114 -15.43 -4.19 37.37
CA ALA A 114 -15.32 -3.31 38.55
C ALA A 114 -16.69 -3.05 39.20
#